data_AF-A0A1I4RYJ9-F1
#
_entry.id   AF-A0A1I4RYJ9-F1
#
_cell.length_a   1.000
_cell.length_b   1.000
_cell.length_c   1.000
_cell.angle_alpha   90.00
_cell.angle_beta   90.00
_cell.angle_gamma   90.00
#
_symmetry.space_group_name_H-M   'P 1'
#
loop_
_entity.id
_entity.type
_entity.pdbx_description
1 polymer ?
#
loop_
_entity_poly.entity_id
_entity_poly.type
_entity_poly.pdbx_seq_one_letter_code
_entity_poly.pdbx_strand_id
1 'polypeptide(L)'
;MEALPVLIIVAIIAWVIYTKIQARNQLDKLKQSGFQIDHLLNGSVKVAFNDATRKVAFVFRDMSLQYDYTDIKQWQWHWIEKNAVKTNNQLHFTLRDKNRPLIKVGNLSKTEAEHWVAKLDAIINE
;
A
#
# COMPACT_ATOMS: atom_id res chain seq x y z
N MET A 1 14.87 -35.84 -19.09
CA MET A 1 15.00 -35.13 -17.80
C MET A 1 14.72 -33.65 -18.03
N GLU A 2 13.46 -33.20 -18.05
CA GLU A 2 13.11 -31.77 -18.25
C GLU A 2 11.93 -31.29 -17.38
N ALA A 3 11.54 -32.04 -16.34
CA ALA A 3 10.35 -31.72 -15.54
C ALA A 3 10.57 -30.65 -14.45
N LEU A 4 11.82 -30.44 -14.03
CA LEU A 4 12.20 -29.49 -12.97
C LEU A 4 11.89 -28.01 -13.29
N PRO A 5 12.22 -27.46 -14.48
CA PRO A 5 11.95 -26.06 -14.78
C PRO A 5 10.44 -25.75 -14.87
N VAL A 6 9.63 -26.70 -15.37
CA VAL A 6 8.18 -26.51 -15.51
C VAL A 6 7.49 -26.42 -14.14
N LEU A 7 7.86 -27.29 -13.19
CA LEU A 7 7.31 -27.26 -11.82
C LEU A 7 7.66 -25.96 -11.08
N ILE A 8 8.86 -25.44 -11.28
CA ILE A 8 9.28 -24.16 -10.68
C ILE A 8 8.45 -23.00 -11.25
N ILE A 9 8.24 -22.96 -12.56
CA ILE A 9 7.42 -21.92 -13.20
C ILE A 9 5.98 -21.97 -12.70
N VAL A 10 5.37 -23.16 -12.61
CA VAL A 10 4.02 -23.34 -12.08
C VAL A 10 3.94 -22.90 -10.62
N ALA A 11 4.93 -23.24 -9.79
CA ALA A 11 4.98 -22.83 -8.39
C ALA A 11 5.10 -21.30 -8.24
N ILE A 12 5.91 -20.64 -9.07
CA ILE A 12 6.05 -19.17 -9.08
C ILE A 12 4.72 -18.51 -9.49
N ILE A 13 4.07 -19.00 -10.55
CA ILE A 13 2.78 -18.47 -11.00
C ILE A 13 1.72 -18.64 -9.91
N ALA A 14 1.61 -19.83 -9.33
CA ALA A 14 0.69 -20.11 -8.23
C ALA A 14 0.94 -19.21 -7.02
N TRP A 15 2.22 -18.98 -6.68
CA TRP A 15 2.60 -18.07 -5.59
C TRP A 15 2.20 -16.63 -5.88
N VAL A 16 2.42 -16.12 -7.10
CA VAL A 16 2.02 -14.76 -7.52
C VAL A 16 0.50 -14.60 -7.51
N ILE A 17 -0.26 -15.61 -7.96
CA ILE A 17 -1.72 -15.57 -7.90
C ILE A 17 -2.19 -15.56 -6.44
N TYR A 18 -1.62 -16.43 -5.60
CA TYR A 18 -1.94 -16.51 -4.19
C TYR A 18 -1.65 -15.20 -3.44
N THR A 19 -0.53 -14.52 -3.75
CA THR A 19 -0.21 -13.22 -3.12
C THR A 19 -1.24 -12.14 -3.46
N LYS A 20 -1.69 -12.09 -4.72
CA LYS A 20 -2.71 -11.14 -5.19
C LYS A 20 -4.08 -11.40 -4.58
N ILE A 21 -4.47 -12.67 -4.43
CA ILE A 21 -5.75 -13.05 -3.81
C ILE A 21 -5.78 -12.63 -2.34
N GLN A 22 -4.71 -12.87 -1.58
CA GLN A 22 -4.69 -12.53 -0.16
C GLN A 22 -4.84 -11.01 0.09
N ALA A 23 -4.17 -10.17 -0.70
CA ALA A 23 -4.33 -8.71 -0.62
C ALA A 23 -5.71 -8.20 -1.07
N ARG A 24 -6.47 -8.99 -1.86
CA ARG A 24 -7.88 -8.71 -2.15
C ARG A 24 -8.75 -9.10 -0.96
N ASN A 25 -8.53 -10.30 -0.41
CA ASN A 25 -9.27 -10.80 0.75
C ASN A 25 -9.19 -9.85 1.96
N GLN A 26 -8.03 -9.24 2.23
CA GLN A 26 -7.90 -8.28 3.34
C GLN A 26 -8.66 -6.97 3.08
N LEU A 27 -8.72 -6.52 1.83
CA LEU A 27 -9.53 -5.36 1.44
C LEU A 27 -11.02 -5.66 1.56
N ASP A 28 -11.44 -6.87 1.18
CA ASP A 28 -12.83 -7.32 1.30
C ASP A 28 -13.24 -7.49 2.77
N LYS A 29 -12.36 -8.05 3.61
CA LYS A 29 -12.56 -8.09 5.06
C LYS A 29 -12.69 -6.70 5.67
N LEU A 30 -11.88 -5.75 5.22
CA LEU A 30 -11.96 -4.35 5.65
C LEU A 30 -13.32 -3.72 5.28
N LYS A 31 -13.81 -3.96 4.06
CA LYS A 31 -15.16 -3.52 3.65
C LYS A 31 -16.26 -4.20 4.47
N GLN A 32 -16.13 -5.51 4.71
CA GLN A 32 -17.09 -6.28 5.51
C GLN A 32 -17.13 -5.82 6.98
N SER A 33 -16.04 -5.26 7.51
CA SER A 33 -16.04 -4.64 8.84
C SER A 33 -16.71 -3.26 8.88
N GLY A 34 -17.31 -2.81 7.77
CA GLY A 34 -17.98 -1.52 7.67
C GLY A 34 -17.07 -0.35 7.29
N PHE A 35 -15.80 -0.60 6.92
CA PHE A 35 -14.92 0.47 6.47
C PHE A 35 -15.27 0.87 5.03
N GLN A 36 -15.89 2.04 4.87
CA GLN A 36 -16.11 2.68 3.58
C GLN A 36 -14.77 3.14 3.00
N ILE A 37 -14.57 2.94 1.69
CA ILE A 37 -13.34 3.32 0.99
C ILE A 37 -13.69 4.41 -0.02
N ASP A 38 -13.38 5.65 0.31
CA ASP A 38 -13.58 6.80 -0.57
C ASP A 38 -12.43 6.91 -1.56
N HIS A 39 -11.21 6.64 -1.09
CA HIS A 39 -10.01 6.63 -1.92
C HIS A 39 -9.10 5.42 -1.64
N LEU A 40 -8.47 4.90 -2.70
CA LEU A 40 -7.61 3.72 -2.61
C LEU A 40 -6.29 3.93 -3.37
N LEU A 41 -5.20 3.99 -2.62
CA LEU A 41 -3.85 4.00 -3.15
C LEU A 41 -3.37 2.56 -3.34
N ASN A 42 -3.05 2.20 -4.58
CA ASN A 42 -2.62 0.85 -4.95
C ASN A 42 -1.09 0.79 -5.12
N GLY A 43 -0.37 0.52 -4.03
CA GLY A 43 1.07 0.23 -4.06
C GLY A 43 1.40 -1.16 -3.53
N SER A 44 2.66 -1.36 -3.13
CA SER A 44 3.12 -2.59 -2.46
C SER A 44 2.34 -2.90 -1.17
N VAL A 45 1.83 -1.85 -0.53
CA VAL A 45 0.81 -1.87 0.52
C VAL A 45 -0.35 -1.05 -0.01
N LYS A 46 -1.58 -1.54 0.10
CA LYS A 46 -2.73 -0.71 -0.29
C LYS A 46 -3.08 0.23 0.86
N VAL A 47 -3.43 1.47 0.54
CA VAL A 47 -3.87 2.44 1.54
C VAL A 47 -5.29 2.87 1.20
N ALA A 48 -6.24 2.50 2.05
CA ALA A 48 -7.64 2.85 1.92
C ALA A 48 -7.95 4.02 2.84
N PHE A 49 -8.63 5.02 2.31
CA PHE A 49 -8.99 6.26 3.00
C PHE A 49 -10.51 6.30 3.15
N ASN A 50 -10.96 6.67 4.35
CA ASN A 50 -12.36 6.88 4.71
C ASN A 50 -12.47 8.30 5.23
N ASP A 51 -12.93 9.21 4.39
CA ASP A 51 -12.97 10.63 4.70
C ASP A 51 -14.13 10.94 5.66
N ALA A 52 -15.23 10.18 5.55
CA ALA A 52 -16.40 10.32 6.42
C ALA A 52 -16.08 10.09 7.91
N THR A 53 -15.19 9.15 8.21
CA THR A 53 -14.74 8.84 9.58
C THR A 53 -13.32 9.30 9.88
N ARG A 54 -12.65 9.97 8.92
CA ARG A 54 -11.27 10.45 9.03
C ARG A 54 -10.28 9.34 9.42
N LYS A 55 -10.42 8.18 8.78
CA LYS A 55 -9.61 6.98 9.03
C LYS A 55 -8.86 6.51 7.81
N VAL A 56 -7.67 5.99 8.05
CA VAL A 56 -6.81 5.35 7.05
C VAL A 56 -6.61 3.90 7.41
N ALA A 57 -6.62 3.02 6.42
CA ALA A 57 -6.27 1.61 6.58
C ALA A 57 -5.11 1.23 5.68
N PHE A 58 -4.03 0.75 6.29
CA PHE A 58 -2.90 0.14 5.59
C PHE A 58 -3.15 -1.36 5.47
N VAL A 59 -3.40 -1.81 4.25
CA VAL A 59 -3.74 -3.20 3.94
C VAL A 59 -2.51 -3.90 3.38
N PHE A 60 -1.94 -4.74 4.23
CA PHE A 60 -0.85 -5.64 3.90
C PHE A 60 -1.40 -6.95 3.33
N ARG A 61 -0.51 -7.87 2.97
CA ARG A 61 -0.90 -9.17 2.40
C ARG A 61 -1.70 -10.03 3.38
N ASP A 62 -1.32 -10.02 4.64
CA ASP A 62 -1.79 -10.91 5.70
C ASP A 62 -2.66 -10.20 6.75
N MET A 63 -2.53 -8.88 6.86
CA MET A 63 -3.27 -8.08 7.84
C MET A 63 -3.66 -6.70 7.30
N SER A 64 -4.59 -6.04 7.98
CA SER A 64 -4.86 -4.61 7.82
C SER A 64 -4.68 -3.91 9.16
N LEU A 65 -4.16 -2.68 9.12
CA LEU A 65 -4.02 -1.80 10.27
C LEU A 65 -4.80 -0.53 9.99
N GLN A 66 -5.67 -0.16 10.93
CA GLN A 66 -6.47 1.06 10.83
C GLN A 66 -5.92 2.10 11.80
N TYR A 67 -5.88 3.34 11.36
CA TYR A 67 -5.43 4.50 12.13
C TYR A 67 -6.36 5.68 11.86
N ASP A 68 -6.43 6.62 12.80
CA ASP A 68 -7.06 7.91 12.55
C ASP A 68 -6.11 8.78 11.70
N TYR A 69 -6.61 9.73 10.92
CA TYR A 69 -5.75 10.65 10.17
C TYR A 69 -4.79 11.42 11.08
N THR A 70 -5.21 11.70 12.31
CA THR A 70 -4.38 12.35 13.33
C THR A 70 -3.17 11.50 13.75
N ASP A 71 -3.18 10.19 13.53
CA ASP A 71 -2.02 9.34 13.78
C ASP A 71 -0.95 9.47 12.70
N ILE A 72 -1.30 9.98 11.50
CA ILE A 72 -0.32 10.31 10.47
C ILE A 72 0.37 11.61 10.87
N LYS A 73 1.66 11.51 11.20
CA LYS A 73 2.48 12.67 11.53
C LYS A 73 2.90 13.44 10.28
N GLN A 74 3.29 12.71 9.24
CA GLN A 74 3.76 13.26 7.96
C GLN A 74 3.76 12.18 6.88
N TRP A 75 3.72 12.59 5.62
CA TRP A 75 4.04 11.75 4.46
C TRP A 75 5.10 12.41 3.60
N GLN A 76 5.91 11.59 2.95
CA GLN A 76 6.96 12.07 2.05
C GLN A 76 7.09 11.16 0.84
N TRP A 77 7.29 11.76 -0.32
CA TRP A 77 7.67 11.03 -1.52
C TRP A 77 9.19 10.84 -1.57
N HIS A 78 9.60 9.59 -1.72
CA HIS A 78 10.97 9.17 -1.89
C HIS A 78 11.15 8.44 -3.22
N TRP A 79 12.26 8.71 -3.87
CA TRP A 79 12.72 8.01 -5.08
C TRP A 79 13.85 7.08 -4.69
N ILE A 80 13.79 5.84 -5.16
CA ILE A 80 14.94 4.94 -5.11
C ILE A 80 15.67 5.03 -6.44
N GLU A 81 16.91 5.51 -6.37
CA GLU A 81 17.84 5.46 -7.49
C GLU A 81 18.67 4.18 -7.40
N LYS A 82 18.68 3.40 -8.47
CA LYS A 82 19.50 2.19 -8.60
C LYS A 82 20.25 2.29 -9.92
N ASN A 83 21.59 2.28 -9.86
CA ASN A 83 22.47 2.41 -11.02
C ASN A 83 22.16 3.65 -11.88
N ALA A 84 21.99 4.82 -11.25
CA ALA A 84 21.62 6.09 -11.90
C ALA A 84 20.25 6.09 -12.63
N VAL A 85 19.41 5.06 -12.39
CA VAL A 85 18.04 4.99 -12.87
C VAL A 85 17.08 5.13 -11.69
N LYS A 86 16.19 6.12 -11.76
CA LYS A 86 15.06 6.26 -10.82
C LYS A 86 14.08 5.10 -11.07
N THR A 87 14.13 4.08 -10.21
CA THR A 87 13.47 2.79 -10.48
C THR A 87 12.24 2.53 -9.62
N ASN A 88 12.09 3.18 -8.46
CA ASN A 88 10.94 2.93 -7.59
C ASN A 88 10.50 4.20 -6.85
N ASN A 89 9.25 4.61 -7.04
CA ASN A 89 8.64 5.70 -6.30
C ASN A 89 7.96 5.13 -5.06
N GLN A 90 8.23 5.74 -3.91
CA GLN A 90 7.68 5.31 -2.64
C GLN A 90 7.05 6.49 -1.90
N LEU A 91 5.86 6.27 -1.34
CA LEU A 91 5.29 7.16 -0.35
C LEU A 91 5.55 6.59 1.04
N HIS A 92 6.19 7.40 1.88
CA HIS A 92 6.56 7.04 3.25
C HIS A 92 5.61 7.75 4.20
N PHE A 93 4.81 6.99 4.94
CA PHE A 93 3.90 7.49 5.96
C PHE A 93 4.56 7.34 7.33
N THR A 94 4.84 8.45 8.00
CA THR A 94 5.31 8.43 9.39
C THR A 94 4.11 8.50 10.32
N LEU A 95 4.00 7.55 11.24
CA LEU A 95 2.88 7.44 12.18
C LEU A 95 3.31 7.82 13.61
N ARG A 96 2.34 8.15 14.46
CA ARG A 96 2.51 8.32 15.91
C ARG A 96 2.57 6.97 16.66
N ASP A 97 2.33 5.87 15.96
CA ASP A 97 2.49 4.51 16.47
C ASP A 97 3.96 4.17 16.75
N LYS A 98 4.30 3.93 18.02
CA LYS A 98 5.67 3.58 18.44
C LYS A 98 6.14 2.22 17.95
N ASN A 99 5.22 1.29 17.71
CA ASN A 99 5.55 -0.06 17.24
C ASN A 99 5.75 -0.09 15.72
N ARG A 100 5.04 0.79 15.00
CA ARG A 100 5.13 0.92 13.53
C ARG A 100 5.17 2.39 13.12
N PRO A 101 6.28 3.10 13.37
CA PRO A 101 6.38 4.53 13.12
C PRO A 101 6.49 4.87 11.64
N LEU A 102 6.73 3.89 10.75
CA LEU A 102 6.94 4.13 9.32
C LEU A 102 6.30 3.01 8.49
N ILE A 103 5.44 3.39 7.54
CA ILE A 103 4.90 2.50 6.52
C ILE A 103 5.34 3.01 5.14
N LYS A 104 5.97 2.12 4.36
CA LYS A 104 6.44 2.44 3.00
C LYS A 104 5.51 1.82 1.97
N VAL A 105 5.00 2.67 1.08
CA VAL A 105 4.16 2.25 -0.04
C VAL A 105 4.94 2.45 -1.33
N GLY A 106 5.52 1.38 -1.85
CA GLY A 106 6.29 1.39 -3.08
C GLY A 106 5.52 0.87 -4.29
N ASN A 107 6.26 0.61 -5.37
CA ASN A 107 5.74 0.17 -6.67
C ASN A 107 4.75 1.16 -7.29
N LEU A 108 4.94 2.45 -7.02
CA LEU A 108 4.18 3.52 -7.65
C LEU A 108 4.92 3.97 -8.91
N SER A 109 4.17 4.26 -9.97
CA SER A 109 4.70 5.09 -11.06
C SER A 109 4.98 6.51 -10.56
N LYS A 110 5.78 7.26 -11.32
CA LYS A 110 6.08 8.66 -10.99
C LYS A 110 4.80 9.49 -10.93
N THR A 111 3.95 9.36 -11.95
CA THR A 111 2.68 10.08 -12.04
C THR A 111 1.72 9.73 -10.91
N GLU A 112 1.63 8.46 -10.52
CA GLU A 112 0.81 8.06 -9.36
C GLU A 112 1.34 8.67 -8.07
N ALA A 113 2.66 8.65 -7.85
CA ALA A 113 3.24 9.24 -6.65
C ALA A 113 2.99 10.76 -6.60
N GLU A 114 3.20 11.49 -7.70
CA GLU A 114 2.90 12.93 -7.78
C GLU A 114 1.45 13.24 -7.48
N HIS A 115 0.53 12.51 -8.12
CA HIS A 115 -0.91 12.68 -7.90
C HIS A 115 -1.29 12.42 -6.45
N TRP A 116 -0.73 11.38 -5.83
CA TRP A 116 -1.03 11.05 -4.45
C TRP A 116 -0.42 12.01 -3.43
N VAL A 117 0.76 12.59 -3.67
CA VAL A 117 1.28 13.66 -2.80
C VAL A 117 0.29 14.81 -2.75
N ALA A 118 -0.12 15.33 -3.91
CA ALA A 118 -1.08 16.43 -3.98
C ALA A 118 -2.44 16.07 -3.36
N LYS A 119 -2.89 14.83 -3.57
CA LYS A 119 -4.15 14.35 -2.99
C LYS A 119 -4.08 14.24 -1.47
N LEU A 120 -2.98 13.73 -0.92
CA LEU A 120 -2.77 13.58 0.53
C LEU A 120 -2.80 14.93 1.25
N ASP A 121 -2.23 15.97 0.64
CA ASP A 121 -2.33 17.34 1.15
C ASP A 121 -3.78 17.81 1.29
N ALA A 122 -4.65 17.46 0.32
CA ALA A 122 -6.06 17.79 0.41
C ALA A 122 -6.78 16.94 1.47
N ILE A 123 -6.62 15.61 1.44
CA ILE A 123 -7.48 14.72 2.26
C ILE A 123 -7.10 14.67 3.74
N ILE A 124 -5.81 14.88 4.09
CA ILE A 124 -5.37 14.79 5.50
C ILE A 124 -5.32 16.16 6.17
N ASN A 125 -5.05 17.25 5.44
CA ASN A 125 -4.94 18.59 6.02
C ASN A 125 -6.20 19.46 5.91
N GLU A 126 -7.25 19.02 5.20
CA GLU A 126 -8.61 19.55 5.39
C GLU A 126 -9.14 19.22 6.79
#